data_AF-A0A4Q5QG39-F1
#
_entry.id   AF-A0A4Q5QG39-F1
#
_cell.length_a   1.000
_cell.length_b   1.000
_cell.length_c   1.000
_cell.angle_alpha   90.00
_cell.angle_beta   90.00
_cell.angle_gamma   90.00
#
_symmetry.space_group_name_H-M   'P 1'
#
loop_
_entity.id
_entity.type
_entity.pdbx_description
1 polymer ?
#
loop_
_entity_poly.entity_id
_entity_poly.type
_entity_poly.pdbx_seq_one_letter_code
_entity_poly.pdbx_strand_id
1 'polypeptide(L)'
;MTLAAVLRVQLTYLWQHRRVLHLRRPRRFTEWVQHRKVYDRDPRLPPLIDKVAVKSLVAAELGADWVIPTLWHGHVLPARPPAPLPLVIKARHGCGHVTFVRTPAEWEPARTRTAGWNDTRYGRWLDEWAYAEVPQGLLVEPYVGRGDVLPIDYKLFVFGGRVAFVQVHLDRATAHRWIVMNRDWTRASLPTRDPDPARPARTRR
;
A
#
# COMPACT_ATOMS: atom_id res chain seq x y z
N MET A 1 -6.74 -8.64 24.11
CA MET A 1 -6.29 -9.65 23.12
C MET A 1 -7.28 -10.81 23.15
N THR A 2 -7.94 -11.15 22.04
CA THR A 2 -8.91 -12.26 22.04
C THR A 2 -8.21 -13.57 21.72
N LEU A 3 -8.53 -14.63 22.47
CA LEU A 3 -8.06 -16.00 22.19
C LEU A 3 -8.38 -16.41 20.74
N ALA A 4 -9.51 -15.94 20.22
CA ALA A 4 -9.95 -16.16 18.85
C ALA A 4 -8.99 -15.59 17.79
N ALA A 5 -8.40 -14.40 18.00
CA ALA A 5 -7.44 -13.81 17.06
C ALA A 5 -6.14 -14.63 16.99
N VAL A 6 -5.64 -15.06 18.15
CA VAL A 6 -4.44 -15.91 18.21
C VAL A 6 -4.69 -17.24 17.49
N LEU A 7 -5.83 -17.87 17.72
CA LEU A 7 -6.17 -19.13 17.07
C LEU A 7 -6.30 -19.00 15.55
N ARG A 8 -7.00 -17.96 15.05
CA ARG A 8 -7.08 -17.69 13.60
C ARG A 8 -5.71 -17.52 12.97
N VAL A 9 -4.87 -16.69 13.58
CA VAL A 9 -3.52 -16.42 13.06
C VAL A 9 -2.67 -17.70 13.06
N GLN A 10 -2.78 -18.55 14.09
CA GLN A 10 -2.12 -19.86 14.11
C GLN A 10 -2.59 -20.78 12.98
N LEU A 11 -3.91 -20.95 12.82
CA LEU A 11 -4.48 -21.84 11.80
C LEU A 11 -4.18 -21.37 10.38
N THR A 12 -4.37 -20.09 10.09
CA THR A 12 -4.07 -19.50 8.78
C THR A 12 -2.59 -19.62 8.44
N TYR A 13 -1.70 -19.41 9.42
CA TYR A 13 -0.27 -19.58 9.23
C TYR A 13 0.12 -21.04 8.97
N LEU A 14 -0.47 -21.99 9.71
CA LEU A 14 -0.25 -23.43 9.50
C LEU A 14 -0.72 -23.86 8.11
N TRP A 15 -1.89 -23.41 7.69
CA TRP A 15 -2.43 -23.71 6.36
C TRP A 15 -1.53 -23.15 5.23
N GLN A 16 -1.13 -21.88 5.33
CA GLN A 16 -0.33 -21.20 4.31
C GLN A 16 1.12 -21.67 4.25
N HIS A 17 1.77 -21.87 5.40
CA HIS A 17 3.20 -22.14 5.49
C HIS A 17 3.55 -23.58 5.87
N ARG A 18 2.54 -24.43 6.13
CA ARG A 18 2.70 -25.84 6.53
C ARG A 18 3.61 -26.03 7.75
N ARG A 19 3.57 -25.07 8.68
CA ARG A 19 4.37 -25.06 9.91
C ARG A 19 3.66 -24.30 11.03
N VAL A 20 3.97 -24.67 12.27
CA VAL A 20 3.44 -23.99 13.46
C VAL A 20 4.05 -22.59 13.61
N LEU A 21 3.24 -21.61 14.02
CA LEU A 21 3.68 -20.23 14.23
C LEU A 21 4.26 -20.02 15.63
N HIS A 22 5.52 -19.59 15.70
CA HIS A 22 6.15 -19.17 16.96
C HIS A 22 5.84 -17.72 17.30
N LEU A 23 4.62 -17.45 17.78
CA LEU A 23 4.15 -16.06 17.98
C LEU A 23 4.92 -15.32 19.09
N ARG A 24 5.26 -15.99 20.21
CA ARG A 24 5.97 -15.36 21.35
C ARG A 24 7.48 -15.22 21.15
N ARG A 25 8.08 -16.09 20.33
CA ARG A 25 9.51 -16.10 20.01
C ARG A 25 9.70 -16.29 18.50
N PRO A 26 9.39 -15.27 17.68
CA PRO A 26 9.46 -15.41 16.23
C PRO A 26 10.90 -15.65 15.77
N ARG A 27 11.08 -16.60 14.87
CA ARG A 27 12.38 -16.97 14.27
C ARG A 27 12.46 -16.60 12.79
N ARG A 28 11.32 -16.38 12.13
CA ARG A 28 11.23 -16.06 10.70
C ARG A 28 10.56 -14.71 10.49
N PHE A 29 10.89 -14.05 9.38
CA PHE A 29 10.23 -12.81 8.98
C PHE A 29 8.69 -12.92 8.97
N THR A 30 8.16 -14.01 8.41
CA THR A 30 6.71 -14.25 8.37
C THR A 30 6.09 -14.41 9.77
N GLU A 31 6.84 -14.93 10.74
CA GLU A 31 6.39 -15.01 12.13
C GLU A 31 6.43 -13.64 12.81
N TRP A 32 7.44 -12.83 12.51
CA TRP A 32 7.51 -11.43 12.96
C TRP A 32 6.35 -10.58 12.43
N VAL A 33 5.92 -10.79 11.19
CA VAL A 33 4.71 -10.15 10.65
C VAL A 33 3.48 -10.51 11.48
N GLN A 34 3.27 -11.79 11.79
CA GLN A 34 2.14 -12.21 12.62
C GLN A 34 2.26 -11.70 14.07
N HIS A 35 3.48 -11.69 14.63
CA HIS A 35 3.75 -11.12 15.95
C HIS A 35 3.31 -9.67 16.01
N ARG A 36 3.67 -8.84 15.02
CA ARG A 36 3.24 -7.44 14.97
C ARG A 36 1.73 -7.31 14.91
N LYS A 37 1.05 -8.10 14.08
CA LYS A 37 -0.42 -8.07 14.00
C LYS A 37 -1.11 -8.33 15.34
N VAL A 38 -0.54 -9.22 16.17
CA VAL A 38 -1.16 -9.58 17.45
C VAL A 38 -0.73 -8.65 18.59
N TYR A 39 0.57 -8.33 18.69
CA TYR A 39 1.16 -7.69 19.87
C TYR A 39 1.59 -6.24 19.66
N ASP A 40 1.93 -5.83 18.44
CA ASP A 40 2.37 -4.46 18.17
C ASP A 40 1.15 -3.55 18.16
N ARG A 41 1.13 -2.56 19.06
CA ARG A 41 0.08 -1.55 19.21
C ARG A 41 0.61 -0.13 19.03
N ASP A 42 1.65 0.01 18.23
CA ASP A 42 2.24 1.30 17.90
C ASP A 42 1.17 2.27 17.34
N PRO A 43 0.87 3.38 18.03
CA PRO A 43 -0.17 4.33 17.62
C PRO A 43 0.18 5.06 16.31
N ARG A 44 1.41 4.94 15.82
CA ARG A 44 1.82 5.48 14.52
C ARG A 44 1.30 4.65 13.33
N LEU A 45 0.87 3.40 13.54
CA LEU A 45 0.45 2.53 12.44
C LEU A 45 -0.82 3.02 11.72
N PRO A 46 -1.93 3.37 12.41
CA PRO A 46 -3.13 3.87 11.74
C PRO A 46 -2.90 5.09 10.84
N PRO A 47 -2.23 6.19 11.27
CA PRO A 47 -2.02 7.33 10.39
C PRO A 47 -1.08 7.04 9.21
N LEU A 48 -0.20 6.03 9.31
CA LEU A 48 0.63 5.57 8.19
C LEU A 48 -0.14 4.72 7.17
N ILE A 49 -1.24 4.09 7.59
CA ILE A 49 -2.13 3.32 6.71
C ILE A 49 -3.17 4.23 6.03
N ASP A 50 -3.62 5.25 6.75
CA ASP A 50 -4.58 6.23 6.26
C ASP A 50 -4.00 7.02 5.07
N LYS A 51 -4.53 6.75 3.86
CA LYS A 51 -4.04 7.38 2.61
C LYS A 51 -4.22 8.90 2.56
N VAL A 52 -5.03 9.48 3.43
CA VAL A 52 -5.18 10.93 3.55
C VAL A 52 -4.18 11.46 4.59
N ALA A 53 -4.15 10.89 5.80
CA ALA A 53 -3.30 11.39 6.87
C ALA A 53 -1.80 11.20 6.60
N VAL A 54 -1.42 10.08 5.98
CA VAL A 54 -0.01 9.77 5.66
C VAL A 54 0.63 10.82 4.77
N LYS A 55 -0.16 11.50 3.94
CA LYS A 55 0.33 12.53 3.02
C LYS A 55 0.94 13.72 3.74
N SER A 56 0.26 14.22 4.78
CA SER A 56 0.79 15.33 5.58
C SER A 56 2.07 14.93 6.32
N LEU A 57 2.13 13.68 6.81
CA LEU A 57 3.33 13.15 7.48
C LEU A 57 4.51 13.07 6.51
N VAL A 58 4.30 12.52 5.31
CA VAL A 58 5.36 12.41 4.30
C VAL A 58 5.79 13.78 3.78
N ALA A 59 4.84 14.70 3.53
CA ALA A 59 5.15 16.04 3.07
C ALA A 59 5.94 16.85 4.10
N ALA A 60 5.67 16.68 5.40
CA ALA A 60 6.44 17.32 6.46
C ALA A 60 7.89 16.84 6.53
N GLU A 61 8.14 15.56 6.26
CA GLU A 61 9.47 14.94 6.36
C GLU A 61 10.31 15.05 5.08
N LEU A 62 9.67 14.92 3.91
CA LEU A 62 10.36 14.82 2.62
C LEU A 62 10.07 16.00 1.69
N GLY A 63 9.02 16.78 1.96
CA GLY A 63 8.53 17.85 1.09
C GLY A 63 7.31 17.45 0.26
N ALA A 64 6.52 18.44 -0.16
CA ALA A 64 5.26 18.23 -0.88
C ALA A 64 5.41 17.49 -2.22
N ASP A 65 6.57 17.64 -2.89
CA ASP A 65 6.86 17.00 -4.18
C ASP A 65 6.93 15.46 -4.09
N TRP A 66 7.07 14.91 -2.89
CA TRP A 66 7.06 13.46 -2.64
C TRP A 66 5.65 12.89 -2.48
N VAL A 67 4.63 13.74 -2.56
CA VAL A 67 3.24 13.36 -2.28
C VAL A 67 2.36 13.75 -3.46
N ILE A 68 1.62 12.77 -3.98
CA ILE A 68 0.58 13.03 -4.98
C ILE A 68 -0.51 13.90 -4.31
N PRO A 69 -0.94 15.01 -4.93
CA PRO A 69 -1.94 15.87 -4.31
C PRO A 69 -3.29 15.16 -4.16
N THR A 70 -3.98 15.41 -3.04
CA THR A 70 -5.38 15.00 -2.86
C THR A 70 -6.27 16.10 -3.43
N LEU A 71 -7.01 15.79 -4.49
CA LEU A 71 -7.91 16.75 -5.14
C LEU A 71 -9.25 16.84 -4.41
N TRP A 72 -9.66 15.75 -3.76
CA TRP A 72 -10.87 15.68 -2.96
C TRP A 72 -10.79 14.49 -1.99
N HIS A 73 -11.42 14.60 -0.83
CA HIS A 73 -11.68 13.45 0.06
C HIS A 73 -13.01 13.63 0.81
N GLY A 74 -13.67 12.53 1.13
CA GLY A 74 -14.98 12.54 1.79
C GLY A 74 -15.66 11.18 1.75
N HIS A 75 -16.90 11.08 2.24
CA HIS A 75 -17.64 9.81 2.22
C HIS A 75 -18.30 9.54 0.87
N VAL A 76 -18.90 10.55 0.24
CA VAL A 76 -19.66 10.42 -1.00
C VAL A 76 -19.03 11.32 -2.07
N LEU A 77 -18.68 10.74 -3.22
CA LEU A 77 -18.10 11.49 -4.33
C LEU A 77 -19.06 12.58 -4.85
N PRO A 78 -18.52 13.75 -5.24
CA PRO A 78 -19.32 14.85 -5.78
C PRO A 78 -20.00 14.45 -7.09
N ALA A 79 -21.08 15.17 -7.44
CA ALA A 79 -21.86 14.91 -8.66
C ALA A 79 -21.03 15.08 -9.96
N ARG A 80 -19.96 15.88 -9.91
CA ARG A 80 -19.03 16.10 -11.03
C ARG A 80 -17.60 15.83 -10.59
N PRO A 81 -16.69 15.45 -11.50
CA PRO A 81 -15.27 15.31 -11.18
C PRO A 81 -14.70 16.59 -10.56
N PRO A 82 -13.92 16.50 -9.47
CA PRO A 82 -13.37 17.68 -8.79
C PRO A 82 -12.20 18.34 -9.53
N ALA A 83 -11.69 17.71 -10.60
CA ALA A 83 -10.56 18.19 -11.39
C ALA A 83 -10.59 17.56 -12.80
N PRO A 84 -9.74 18.04 -13.74
CA PRO A 84 -9.57 17.42 -15.04
C PRO A 84 -9.14 15.95 -14.96
N LEU A 85 -9.64 15.15 -15.91
CA LEU A 85 -9.28 13.75 -16.08
C LEU A 85 -7.89 13.61 -16.73
N PRO A 86 -7.17 12.49 -16.53
CA PRO A 86 -7.56 11.28 -15.78
C PRO A 86 -7.38 11.38 -14.25
N LEU A 87 -8.28 10.71 -13.52
CA LEU A 87 -8.32 10.67 -12.05
C LEU A 87 -8.25 9.23 -11.52
N VAL A 88 -7.84 9.12 -10.26
CA VAL A 88 -7.88 7.87 -9.49
C VAL A 88 -8.72 8.08 -8.25
N ILE A 89 -9.69 7.19 -8.03
CA ILE A 89 -10.49 7.14 -6.81
C ILE A 89 -9.99 5.95 -5.98
N LYS A 90 -9.74 6.19 -4.70
CA LYS A 90 -9.28 5.16 -3.75
C LYS A 90 -10.14 5.20 -2.49
N ALA A 91 -10.32 4.06 -1.83
CA ALA A 91 -10.73 4.08 -0.43
C ALA A 91 -9.57 4.59 0.43
N ARG A 92 -9.90 5.49 1.36
CA ARG A 92 -8.98 6.00 2.39
C ARG A 92 -8.38 4.85 3.20
N HIS A 93 -9.26 3.93 3.59
CA HIS A 93 -8.95 2.74 4.35
C HIS A 93 -8.62 1.55 3.42
N GLY A 94 -7.90 0.55 3.95
CA GLY A 94 -7.75 -0.75 3.31
C GLY A 94 -6.83 -0.82 2.08
N CYS A 95 -6.96 -1.92 1.33
CA CYS A 95 -6.20 -2.23 0.13
C CYS A 95 -7.13 -2.84 -0.95
N GLY A 96 -6.80 -2.65 -2.24
CA GLY A 96 -7.56 -3.20 -3.37
C GLY A 96 -8.77 -2.36 -3.82
N HIS A 97 -9.21 -1.40 -3.00
CA HIS A 97 -10.27 -0.45 -3.36
C HIS A 97 -9.71 0.75 -4.14
N VAL A 98 -9.54 0.56 -5.44
CA VAL A 98 -9.07 1.58 -6.39
C VAL A 98 -9.83 1.47 -7.71
N THR A 99 -10.18 2.62 -8.31
CA THR A 99 -10.78 2.68 -9.64
C THR A 99 -10.23 3.90 -10.38
N PHE A 100 -10.10 3.77 -11.69
CA PHE A 100 -9.58 4.81 -12.57
C PHE A 100 -10.73 5.44 -13.34
N VAL A 101 -10.62 6.74 -13.61
CA VAL A 101 -11.57 7.50 -14.43
C VAL A 101 -10.76 8.24 -15.48
N ARG A 102 -10.79 7.75 -16.72
CA ARG A 102 -10.06 8.30 -17.87
C ARG A 102 -10.94 9.19 -18.73
N THR A 103 -12.23 8.89 -18.82
CA THR A 103 -13.20 9.65 -19.62
C THR A 103 -14.37 10.15 -18.76
N PRO A 104 -15.08 11.23 -19.14
CA PRO A 104 -16.22 11.73 -18.37
C PRO A 104 -17.33 10.70 -18.17
N ALA A 105 -17.53 9.79 -19.12
CA ALA A 105 -18.52 8.73 -19.07
C ALA A 105 -18.24 7.69 -17.96
N GLU A 106 -16.99 7.58 -17.50
CA GLU A 106 -16.59 6.64 -16.43
C GLU A 106 -16.88 7.18 -15.02
N TRP A 107 -17.19 8.47 -14.87
CA TRP A 107 -17.37 9.09 -13.55
C TRP A 107 -18.55 8.50 -12.78
N GLU A 108 -19.74 8.44 -13.39
CA GLU A 108 -20.93 7.94 -12.72
C GLU A 108 -20.83 6.43 -12.39
N PRO A 109 -20.35 5.56 -13.30
CA PRO A 109 -20.04 4.17 -12.95
C PRO A 109 -19.06 4.04 -11.79
N ALA A 110 -18.04 4.91 -11.71
CA ALA A 110 -17.09 4.90 -10.60
C ALA A 110 -17.74 5.35 -9.28
N ARG A 111 -18.66 6.33 -9.30
CA ARG A 111 -19.45 6.73 -8.13
C ARG A 111 -20.28 5.56 -7.60
N THR A 112 -20.99 4.87 -8.47
CA THR A 112 -21.79 3.69 -8.09
C THR A 112 -20.92 2.57 -7.52
N ARG A 113 -19.78 2.25 -8.16
CA ARG A 113 -18.85 1.21 -7.70
C ARG A 113 -18.27 1.51 -6.32
N THR A 114 -17.94 2.77 -6.06
CA THR A 114 -17.24 3.17 -4.82
C THR A 114 -18.18 3.42 -3.64
N ALA A 115 -19.49 3.53 -3.87
CA ALA A 115 -20.48 3.73 -2.81
C ALA A 115 -20.39 2.65 -1.71
N GLY A 116 -20.23 1.38 -2.09
CA GLY A 116 -20.13 0.26 -1.15
C GLY A 116 -18.76 0.09 -0.47
N TRP A 117 -17.74 0.87 -0.85
CA TRP A 117 -16.41 0.73 -0.24
C TRP A 117 -16.41 1.19 1.22
N ASN A 118 -17.25 2.16 1.56
CA ASN A 118 -17.36 2.64 2.94
C ASN A 118 -18.00 1.63 3.87
N ASP A 119 -18.75 0.64 3.38
CA ASP A 119 -19.45 -0.31 4.27
C ASP A 119 -18.53 -1.45 4.74
N THR A 120 -17.32 -1.56 4.15
CA THR A 120 -16.39 -2.63 4.44
C THR A 120 -15.42 -2.24 5.57
N ARG A 121 -15.48 -2.94 6.70
CA ARG A 121 -14.44 -2.84 7.74
C ARG A 121 -13.22 -3.67 7.34
N TYR A 122 -12.18 -3.01 6.83
CA TYR A 122 -10.94 -3.67 6.39
C TYR A 122 -10.10 -4.23 7.55
N GLY A 123 -9.34 -5.29 7.30
CA GLY A 123 -8.31 -5.81 8.21
C GLY A 123 -8.81 -6.82 9.26
N ARG A 124 -10.12 -6.99 9.45
CA ARG A 124 -10.66 -7.93 10.45
C ARG A 124 -10.40 -9.41 10.14
N TRP A 125 -10.43 -9.81 8.86
CA TRP A 125 -10.26 -11.22 8.47
C TRP A 125 -8.83 -11.73 8.66
N LEU A 126 -7.84 -10.82 8.70
CA LEU A 126 -6.45 -11.15 8.97
C LEU A 126 -5.96 -10.65 10.33
N ASP A 127 -6.82 -10.11 11.21
CA ASP A 127 -6.40 -9.55 12.50
C ASP A 127 -5.38 -8.39 12.36
N GLU A 128 -5.53 -7.56 11.34
CA GLU A 128 -4.73 -6.36 11.08
C GLU A 128 -5.40 -5.15 11.74
N TRP A 129 -5.31 -5.08 13.08
CA TRP A 129 -6.04 -4.12 13.91
C TRP A 129 -5.93 -2.66 13.44
N ALA A 130 -4.77 -2.24 12.95
CA ALA A 130 -4.51 -0.84 12.60
C ALA A 130 -5.39 -0.34 11.45
N TYR A 131 -5.85 -1.22 10.55
CA TYR A 131 -6.82 -0.84 9.51
C TYR A 131 -8.20 -0.50 10.09
N ALA A 132 -8.57 -1.08 11.23
CA ALA A 132 -9.88 -0.83 11.85
C ALA A 132 -9.96 0.55 12.52
N GLU A 133 -8.82 1.17 12.80
CA GLU A 133 -8.70 2.52 13.37
C GLU A 133 -8.67 3.62 12.30
N VAL A 134 -8.56 3.26 11.02
CA VAL A 134 -8.54 4.24 9.92
C VAL A 134 -9.97 4.64 9.57
N PRO A 135 -10.29 5.95 9.52
CA PRO A 135 -11.60 6.41 9.11
C PRO A 135 -11.98 5.91 7.72
N GLN A 136 -13.25 5.54 7.56
CA GLN A 136 -13.82 5.26 6.25
C GLN A 136 -13.90 6.54 5.42
N GLY A 137 -14.03 6.38 4.11
CA GLY A 137 -14.03 7.48 3.16
C GLY A 137 -13.26 7.14 1.90
N LEU A 138 -13.35 8.07 0.97
CA LEU A 138 -12.76 8.04 -0.35
C LEU A 138 -11.81 9.23 -0.51
N LEU A 139 -10.85 9.08 -1.42
CA LEU A 139 -10.03 10.18 -1.91
C LEU A 139 -9.92 10.11 -3.43
N VAL A 140 -9.74 11.28 -4.03
CA VAL A 140 -9.49 11.48 -5.47
C VAL A 140 -8.11 12.10 -5.64
N GLU A 141 -7.33 11.51 -6.53
CA GLU A 141 -5.97 11.93 -6.88
C GLU A 141 -5.84 12.07 -8.40
N PRO A 142 -4.88 12.89 -8.89
CA PRO A 142 -4.49 12.83 -10.29
C PRO A 142 -3.97 11.44 -10.63
N TYR A 143 -4.25 10.98 -11.85
CA TYR A 143 -3.59 9.80 -12.37
C TYR A 143 -2.11 10.07 -12.64
N VAL A 144 -1.24 9.20 -12.11
CA VAL A 144 0.20 9.25 -12.35
C VAL A 144 0.56 8.09 -13.29
N GLY A 145 0.93 8.42 -14.52
CA GLY A 145 1.28 7.46 -15.57
C GLY A 145 1.14 8.07 -16.96
N ARG A 146 1.41 7.28 -18.00
CA ARG A 146 1.22 7.65 -19.41
C ARG A 146 0.42 6.57 -20.10
N GLY A 147 -0.84 6.86 -20.46
CA GLY A 147 -1.76 5.85 -20.99
C GLY A 147 -1.96 4.73 -19.96
N ASP A 148 -1.58 3.51 -20.31
CA ASP A 148 -1.60 2.33 -19.42
C ASP A 148 -0.25 2.03 -18.77
N VAL A 149 0.78 2.82 -19.04
CA VAL A 149 2.11 2.67 -18.45
C VAL A 149 2.13 3.32 -17.06
N LEU A 150 2.24 2.48 -16.04
CA LEU A 150 2.42 2.92 -14.65
C LEU A 150 3.88 3.27 -14.36
N PRO A 151 4.14 4.19 -13.42
CA PRO A 151 5.48 4.46 -12.93
C PRO A 151 6.15 3.22 -12.31
N ILE A 152 7.48 3.25 -12.28
CA ILE A 152 8.25 2.29 -11.49
C ILE A 152 7.89 2.45 -10.02
N ASP A 153 7.58 1.33 -9.36
CA ASP A 153 7.29 1.26 -7.93
C ASP A 153 8.48 0.66 -7.17
N TYR A 154 8.77 1.22 -5.99
CA TYR A 154 9.88 0.79 -5.14
C TYR A 154 9.36 0.27 -3.81
N LYS A 155 9.82 -0.93 -3.43
CA LYS A 155 9.67 -1.45 -2.07
C LYS A 155 11.01 -1.49 -1.37
N LEU A 156 11.09 -0.77 -0.25
CA LEU A 156 12.29 -0.65 0.56
C LEU A 156 12.22 -1.61 1.75
N PHE A 157 13.16 -2.54 1.85
CA PHE A 157 13.29 -3.42 3.01
C PHE A 157 14.25 -2.78 4.01
N VAL A 158 13.71 -2.38 5.16
CA VAL A 158 14.42 -1.62 6.19
C VAL A 158 14.67 -2.50 7.42
N PHE A 159 15.93 -2.58 7.85
CA PHE A 159 16.36 -3.30 9.04
C PHE A 159 17.21 -2.39 9.92
N GLY A 160 16.86 -2.26 11.21
CA GLY A 160 17.57 -1.36 12.13
C GLY A 160 17.62 0.09 11.65
N GLY A 161 16.58 0.57 10.96
CA GLY A 161 16.53 1.92 10.41
C GLY A 161 17.32 2.13 9.11
N ARG A 162 17.93 1.08 8.53
CA ARG A 162 18.71 1.16 7.28
C ARG A 162 18.05 0.33 6.18
N VAL A 163 17.90 0.91 4.98
CA VAL A 163 17.51 0.17 3.79
C VAL A 163 18.62 -0.85 3.46
N ALA A 164 18.25 -2.13 3.40
CA ALA A 164 19.14 -3.21 3.00
C ALA A 164 18.90 -3.63 1.54
N PHE A 165 17.63 -3.70 1.14
CA PHE A 165 17.22 -4.10 -0.20
C PHE A 165 16.16 -3.16 -0.78
N VAL A 166 16.20 -3.01 -2.10
CA VAL A 166 15.24 -2.25 -2.90
C VAL A 166 14.66 -3.20 -3.93
N GLN A 167 13.38 -3.52 -3.82
CA GLN A 167 12.66 -4.27 -4.84
C GLN A 167 12.02 -3.29 -5.82
N VAL A 168 12.50 -3.33 -7.07
CA VAL A 168 12.04 -2.50 -8.17
C VAL A 168 10.97 -3.26 -8.93
N HIS A 169 9.76 -2.72 -8.96
CA HIS A 169 8.62 -3.28 -9.67
C HIS A 169 8.55 -2.72 -11.09
N LEU A 170 8.62 -3.61 -12.09
CA LEU A 170 8.57 -3.28 -13.51
C LEU A 170 7.22 -3.72 -14.10
N ASP A 171 6.70 -2.94 -15.04
CA ASP A 171 5.50 -3.23 -15.84
C ASP A 171 4.31 -3.73 -15.01
N ARG A 172 4.05 -3.05 -13.90
CA ARG A 172 3.08 -3.48 -12.87
C ARG A 172 1.65 -3.66 -13.40
N ALA A 173 1.26 -2.92 -14.43
CA ALA A 173 -0.06 -3.02 -15.04
C ALA A 173 -0.18 -4.13 -16.10
N THR A 174 0.94 -4.66 -16.59
CA THR A 174 0.98 -5.61 -17.71
C THR A 174 1.70 -6.89 -17.27
N ALA A 175 2.97 -7.06 -17.64
CA ALA A 175 3.79 -8.23 -17.29
C ALA A 175 4.56 -7.95 -15.99
N HIS A 176 3.82 -7.93 -14.87
CA HIS A 176 4.36 -7.54 -13.57
C HIS A 176 5.53 -8.43 -13.15
N ARG A 177 6.71 -7.82 -13.06
CA ARG A 177 7.96 -8.45 -12.62
C ARG A 177 8.70 -7.56 -11.64
N TRP A 178 9.72 -8.11 -11.02
CA TRP A 178 10.51 -7.35 -10.05
C TRP A 178 11.95 -7.85 -9.97
N ILE A 179 12.84 -6.92 -9.66
CA ILE A 179 14.26 -7.17 -9.41
C ILE A 179 14.58 -6.64 -8.01
N VAL A 180 15.36 -7.39 -7.23
CA VAL A 180 15.84 -6.94 -5.93
C VAL A 180 17.26 -6.46 -6.08
N MET A 181 17.51 -5.20 -5.73
CA MET A 181 18.82 -4.58 -5.64
C MET A 181 19.23 -4.48 -4.17
N ASN A 182 20.52 -4.59 -3.88
CA ASN A 182 21.07 -4.17 -2.58
C ASN A 182 21.21 -2.63 -2.55
N ARG A 183 21.67 -2.08 -1.42
CA ARG A 183 21.87 -0.63 -1.23
C ARG A 183 22.89 -0.01 -2.18
N ASP A 184 23.88 -0.79 -2.61
CA ASP A 184 24.93 -0.36 -3.55
C ASP A 184 24.49 -0.48 -5.01
N TRP A 185 23.22 -0.85 -5.22
CA TRP A 185 22.62 -1.02 -6.54
C TRP A 185 23.21 -2.20 -7.34
N THR A 186 23.63 -3.25 -6.64
CA THR A 186 23.95 -4.56 -7.20
C THR A 186 22.74 -5.49 -7.10
N ARG A 187 22.45 -6.27 -8.14
CA ARG A 187 21.36 -7.24 -8.13
C ARG A 187 21.58 -8.28 -7.01
N ALA A 188 20.56 -8.45 -6.18
CA ALA A 188 20.48 -9.43 -5.09
C ALA A 188 19.46 -10.56 -5.38
N SER A 189 18.51 -10.34 -6.28
CA SER A 189 17.64 -11.42 -6.79
C SER A 189 18.38 -12.29 -7.81
N LEU A 190 17.78 -13.43 -8.16
CA LEU A 190 18.28 -14.26 -9.26
C LEU A 190 18.34 -13.45 -10.58
N PRO A 191 19.26 -13.80 -11.50
CA PRO A 191 19.27 -13.23 -12.84
C PRO A 191 17.92 -13.42 -13.54
N THR A 192 17.50 -12.40 -14.28
CA THR A 192 16.31 -12.44 -15.14
C THR A 192 16.70 -11.96 -16.54
N ARG A 193 15.80 -12.08 -17.52
CA ARG A 193 16.02 -11.53 -18.87
C ARG A 193 16.00 -9.99 -18.89
N ASP A 194 15.46 -9.36 -17.85
CA ASP A 194 15.39 -7.91 -17.74
C ASP A 194 16.76 -7.34 -17.36
N PRO A 195 17.18 -6.24 -18.00
CA PRO A 195 18.36 -5.51 -17.56
C PRO A 195 18.17 -4.97 -16.14
N ASP A 196 19.29 -4.73 -15.44
CA ASP A 196 19.24 -4.06 -14.15
C ASP A 196 18.63 -2.66 -14.31
N PRO A 197 17.63 -2.30 -13.50
CA PRO A 197 17.01 -0.98 -13.59
C PRO A 197 18.05 0.08 -13.24
N ALA A 198 17.97 1.24 -13.90
CA ALA A 198 18.84 2.36 -13.56
C ALA A 198 18.63 2.81 -12.11
N ARG A 199 19.72 3.20 -11.44
CA ARG A 199 19.63 3.79 -10.11
C ARG A 199 18.86 5.11 -10.19
N PRO A 200 17.83 5.34 -9.35
CA PRO A 200 17.16 6.62 -9.28
C PRO A 200 18.20 7.73 -9.09
N ALA A 201 18.11 8.77 -9.91
CA ALA A 201 18.90 9.97 -9.70
C ALA A 201 18.59 10.51 -8.30
N ARG A 202 19.63 10.94 -7.57
CA ARG A 202 19.39 11.71 -6.35
C ARG A 202 18.72 13.01 -6.78
N THR A 203 17.44 13.18 -6.48
CA THR A 203 16.85 14.51 -6.49
C THR A 203 17.62 15.33 -5.47
N ARG A 204 18.22 16.45 -5.92
CA ARG A 204 18.96 17.36 -5.03
C ARG A 204 17.98 17.81 -3.94
N ARG A 205 18.45 17.75 -2.69
CA ARG A 205 17.83 18.43 -1.56
C ARG A 205 17.94 19.93 -1.75
#